data_AF-A0A1Y1Z860-F1
#
_entry.id   AF-A0A1Y1Z860-F1
#
_cell.length_a   1.000
_cell.length_b   1.000
_cell.length_c   1.000
_cell.angle_alpha   90.00
_cell.angle_beta   90.00
_cell.angle_gamma   90.00
#
_symmetry.space_group_name_H-M   'P 1'
#
loop_
_entity.id
_entity.type
_entity.pdbx_description
1 polymer ?
#
loop_
_entity_poly.entity_id
_entity_poly.type
_entity_poly.pdbx_seq_one_letter_code
_entity_poly.pdbx_strand_id
1 'polypeptide(L)'
;FAEIITNVFENGDEVYGYAACERLNDGRGFTCGRIGFTSGTGDALIVLQKYEEIAPRSVLSRYIPTLERIDTLAQCDSRRDNTSELVDFDRAWIRTSCHDARFNRIQDRINDDMYFTPALKFARKMGIRSNLGMAIFY
;
A
#
# COMPACT_ATOMS: atom_id res chain seq x y z
N PHE A 1 16.06 9.16 -0.81
CA PHE A 1 16.03 10.60 -0.48
C PHE A 1 14.62 11.15 -0.63
N ALA A 2 13.98 11.06 -1.80
CA ALA A 2 12.56 11.44 -1.97
C ALA A 2 11.62 10.65 -1.04
N GLU A 3 11.80 9.33 -0.95
CA GLU A 3 10.98 8.47 -0.09
C GLU A 3 11.06 8.80 1.41
N ILE A 4 12.22 9.25 1.90
CA ILE A 4 12.40 9.68 3.30
C ILE A 4 11.69 11.01 3.53
N ILE A 5 11.75 11.93 2.56
CA ILE A 5 11.01 13.20 2.63
C ILE A 5 9.51 12.93 2.72
N THR A 6 8.99 12.06 1.86
CA THR A 6 7.56 11.68 1.87
C THR A 6 7.20 10.98 3.18
N ASN A 7 8.01 10.05 3.68
CA ASN A 7 7.70 9.37 4.94
C ASN A 7 7.68 10.33 6.14
N VAL A 8 8.54 11.36 6.15
CA VAL A 8 8.49 12.41 7.18
C VAL A 8 7.19 13.22 7.07
N PHE A 9 6.68 13.49 5.87
CA PHE A 9 5.39 14.18 5.72
C PHE A 9 4.20 13.31 6.11
N GLU A 10 4.21 12.02 5.76
CA GLU A 10 3.09 11.10 6.03
C GLU A 10 3.05 10.64 7.49
N ASN A 11 4.21 10.34 8.08
CA ASN A 11 4.32 9.66 9.37
C ASN A 11 5.07 10.45 10.45
N GLY A 12 5.66 11.60 10.11
CA GLY A 12 6.47 12.39 11.04
C GLY A 12 7.79 11.73 11.45
N ASP A 13 8.21 10.67 10.77
CA ASP A 13 9.36 9.82 11.10
C ASP A 13 10.11 9.40 9.81
N GLU A 14 11.38 9.00 9.93
CA GLU A 14 12.16 8.36 8.87
C GLU A 14 11.92 6.83 8.79
N VAL A 15 11.28 6.24 9.80
CA VAL A 15 10.90 4.82 9.84
C VAL A 15 9.58 4.59 9.10
N TYR A 16 9.61 3.75 8.07
CA TYR A 16 8.42 3.42 7.28
C TYR A 16 7.43 2.55 8.06
N GLY A 17 6.14 2.92 8.01
CA GLY A 17 5.03 2.21 8.64
C GLY A 17 4.63 0.89 7.98
N TYR A 18 5.57 0.01 7.62
CA TYR A 18 5.27 -1.26 6.92
C TYR A 18 4.22 -2.12 7.64
N ALA A 19 4.28 -2.12 8.97
CA ALA A 19 3.37 -2.87 9.82
C ALA A 19 2.12 -2.08 10.20
N ALA A 20 2.08 -0.75 10.01
CA ALA A 20 0.92 0.06 10.35
C ALA A 20 -0.30 -0.46 9.58
N CYS A 21 -1.43 -0.64 10.25
CA CYS A 21 -2.67 -1.08 9.62
C CYS A 21 -3.84 -0.77 10.55
N GLU A 22 -4.69 0.16 10.15
CA GLU A 22 -5.79 0.62 10.98
C GLU A 22 -6.99 1.06 10.14
N ARG A 23 -8.16 1.18 10.78
CA ARG A 23 -9.38 1.67 10.13
C ARG A 23 -9.56 3.14 10.50
N LEU A 24 -9.30 4.02 9.55
CA LEU A 24 -9.37 5.48 9.73
C LEU A 24 -10.78 6.06 9.64
N ASN A 25 -11.76 5.27 9.18
CA ASN A 25 -13.15 5.68 8.91
C ASN A 25 -13.25 6.83 7.90
N ASP A 26 -12.38 6.83 6.90
CA ASP A 26 -12.30 7.82 5.81
C ASP A 26 -13.00 7.34 4.52
N GLY A 27 -13.72 6.21 4.58
CA GLY A 27 -14.41 5.60 3.45
C GLY A 27 -13.55 4.65 2.63
N ARG A 28 -12.31 4.35 3.05
CA ARG A 28 -11.37 3.48 2.31
C ARG A 28 -11.17 2.11 2.97
N GLY A 29 -11.89 1.82 4.06
CA GLY A 29 -11.74 0.60 4.86
C GLY A 29 -10.48 0.64 5.73
N PHE A 30 -9.69 -0.43 5.69
CA PHE A 30 -8.38 -0.46 6.35
C PHE A 30 -7.34 0.28 5.51
N THR A 31 -6.45 1.04 6.17
CA THR A 31 -5.30 1.73 5.59
C THR A 31 -4.03 1.16 6.22
N CYS A 32 -3.13 0.60 5.39
CA CYS A 32 -2.03 -0.23 5.87
C CYS A 32 -0.72 -0.05 5.09
N GLY A 33 0.40 -0.26 5.76
CA GLY A 33 1.72 -0.36 5.16
C GLY A 33 2.35 0.96 4.76
N ARG A 34 3.48 0.83 4.04
CA ARG A 34 4.45 1.89 3.71
C ARG A 34 3.82 3.21 3.23
N ILE A 35 2.79 3.12 2.39
CA ILE A 35 2.17 4.27 1.72
C ILE A 35 0.65 4.33 1.92
N GLY A 36 0.13 3.64 2.95
CA GLY A 36 -1.31 3.64 3.25
C GLY A 36 -2.17 2.92 2.20
N PHE A 37 -1.77 1.69 1.84
CA PHE A 37 -2.59 0.82 0.97
C PHE A 37 -3.96 0.58 1.59
N THR A 38 -5.03 0.67 0.80
CA THR A 38 -6.38 0.54 1.35
C THR A 38 -7.16 -0.67 0.84
N SER A 39 -7.95 -1.28 1.71
CA SER A 39 -8.83 -2.38 1.33
C SER A 39 -9.93 -1.94 0.35
N GLY A 40 -10.29 -0.66 0.37
CA GLY A 40 -11.37 -0.09 -0.44
C GLY A 40 -10.90 0.42 -1.81
N THR A 41 -9.64 0.76 -2.02
CA THR A 41 -9.15 1.31 -3.31
C THR A 41 -8.48 0.28 -4.22
N GLY A 42 -8.31 -0.95 -3.75
CA GLY A 42 -7.80 -2.08 -4.55
C GLY A 42 -6.27 -2.23 -4.54
N ASP A 43 -5.54 -1.27 -4.01
CA ASP A 43 -4.09 -1.33 -3.86
C ASP A 43 -3.64 -2.31 -2.77
N ALA A 44 -4.38 -2.45 -1.66
CA ALA A 44 -4.11 -3.53 -0.70
C ALA A 44 -4.33 -4.94 -1.31
N LEU A 45 -5.30 -5.09 -2.22
CA LEU A 45 -5.50 -6.33 -2.97
C LEU A 45 -4.27 -6.67 -3.82
N ILE A 46 -3.72 -5.68 -4.53
CA ILE A 46 -2.51 -5.85 -5.35
C ILE A 46 -1.33 -6.30 -4.48
N VAL A 47 -1.15 -5.71 -3.29
CA VAL A 47 -0.12 -6.14 -2.32
C VAL A 47 -0.29 -7.62 -1.96
N LEU A 48 -1.51 -8.04 -1.62
CA LEU A 48 -1.78 -9.42 -1.22
C LEU A 48 -1.58 -10.41 -2.38
N GLN A 49 -2.05 -10.08 -3.59
CA GLN A 49 -1.85 -10.93 -4.78
C GLN A 49 -0.36 -11.07 -5.12
N LYS A 50 0.42 -9.99 -5.07
CA LYS A 50 1.86 -10.01 -5.32
C LYS A 50 2.62 -10.80 -4.27
N TYR A 51 2.19 -10.73 -3.01
CA TYR A 51 2.78 -11.53 -1.95
C TYR A 51 2.42 -13.02 -2.07
N GLU A 52 1.20 -13.35 -2.49
CA GLU A 52 0.75 -14.73 -2.73
C GLU A 52 1.60 -15.45 -3.79
N GLU A 53 2.06 -14.74 -4.83
CA GLU A 53 2.95 -15.29 -5.86
C GLU A 53 4.27 -15.87 -5.29
N ILE A 54 4.77 -15.29 -4.19
CA ILE A 54 6.06 -15.68 -3.57
C ILE A 54 5.91 -16.40 -2.23
N ALA A 55 4.74 -16.33 -1.61
CA ALA A 55 4.40 -16.93 -0.33
C ALA A 55 2.97 -17.50 -0.38
N PRO A 56 2.74 -18.55 -1.18
CA PRO A 56 1.40 -19.11 -1.36
C PRO A 56 0.85 -19.64 -0.03
N ARG A 57 -0.46 -19.49 0.16
CA ARG A 57 -1.18 -19.91 1.38
C ARG A 57 -0.70 -19.20 2.66
N SER A 58 -0.24 -17.97 2.55
CA SER A 58 0.00 -17.11 3.71
C SER A 58 -1.29 -16.87 4.50
N VAL A 59 -1.17 -16.34 5.74
CA VAL A 59 -2.36 -15.92 6.51
C VAL A 59 -3.16 -14.84 5.80
N LEU A 60 -2.51 -14.06 4.92
CA LEU A 60 -3.15 -12.97 4.18
C LEU A 60 -3.98 -13.47 3.00
N SER A 61 -3.69 -14.66 2.47
CA SER A 61 -4.38 -15.23 1.30
C SER A 61 -5.88 -15.38 1.51
N ARG A 62 -6.31 -15.58 2.77
CA ARG A 62 -7.73 -15.71 3.13
C ARG A 62 -8.57 -14.46 2.84
N TYR A 63 -7.92 -13.29 2.72
CA TYR A 63 -8.60 -12.01 2.48
C TYR A 63 -8.75 -11.69 0.99
N ILE A 64 -7.98 -12.34 0.12
CA ILE A 64 -7.96 -12.06 -1.33
C ILE A 64 -9.38 -12.13 -1.93
N PRO A 65 -10.19 -13.18 -1.71
CA PRO A 65 -11.53 -13.25 -2.32
C PRO A 65 -12.46 -12.11 -1.89
N THR A 66 -12.39 -11.69 -0.62
CA THR A 66 -13.18 -10.57 -0.11
C THR A 66 -12.74 -9.24 -0.74
N LEU A 67 -11.44 -9.02 -0.85
CA LEU A 67 -10.88 -7.83 -1.46
C LEU A 67 -11.17 -7.76 -2.97
N GLU A 68 -11.11 -8.90 -3.68
CA GLU A 68 -11.51 -8.98 -5.09
C GLU A 68 -12.98 -8.59 -5.27
N ARG A 69 -13.87 -9.06 -4.39
CA ARG A 69 -15.28 -8.68 -4.42
C ARG A 69 -15.48 -7.19 -4.18
N ILE A 70 -14.78 -6.60 -3.21
CA ILE A 70 -14.82 -5.15 -2.95
C ILE A 70 -14.35 -4.39 -4.20
N ASP A 71 -13.30 -4.86 -4.86
CA ASP A 71 -12.73 -4.18 -6.01
C ASP A 71 -13.67 -4.13 -7.24
N THR A 72 -14.60 -5.08 -7.37
CA THR A 72 -15.63 -5.06 -8.42
C THR A 72 -16.65 -3.93 -8.31
N LEU A 73 -16.75 -3.27 -7.15
CA LEU A 73 -17.69 -2.18 -6.93
C LEU A 73 -17.24 -0.90 -7.66
N ALA A 74 -18.17 0.01 -7.97
CA ALA A 74 -17.78 1.30 -8.53
C ALA A 74 -16.92 2.10 -7.54
N GLN A 75 -15.93 2.87 -8.01
CA GLN A 75 -15.01 3.61 -7.14
C GLN A 75 -15.70 4.60 -6.18
N CYS A 76 -16.87 5.12 -6.57
CA CYS A 76 -17.69 6.00 -5.72
C CYS A 76 -18.72 5.26 -4.84
N ASP A 77 -18.70 3.93 -4.84
CA ASP A 77 -19.62 3.11 -4.04
C ASP A 77 -19.16 3.07 -2.58
N SER A 78 -20.00 3.57 -1.68
CA SER A 78 -19.70 3.61 -0.23
C SER A 78 -19.52 2.22 0.38
N ARG A 79 -20.00 1.15 -0.26
CA ARG A 79 -19.81 -0.23 0.21
C ARG A 79 -18.35 -0.67 0.11
N ARG A 80 -17.48 0.06 -0.61
CA ARG A 80 -16.03 -0.20 -0.65
C ARG A 80 -15.35 -0.01 0.71
N ASP A 81 -15.98 0.71 1.64
CA ASP A 81 -15.51 0.87 3.03
C ASP A 81 -15.84 -0.33 3.93
N ASN A 82 -16.53 -1.35 3.43
CA ASN A 82 -16.97 -2.48 4.25
C ASN A 82 -15.79 -3.39 4.68
N THR A 83 -15.59 -3.54 5.99
CA THR A 83 -14.58 -4.44 6.57
C THR A 83 -15.17 -5.58 7.41
N SER A 84 -16.48 -5.81 7.38
CA SER A 84 -17.13 -6.84 8.21
C SER A 84 -16.60 -8.25 7.95
N GLU A 85 -16.17 -8.52 6.73
CA GLU A 85 -15.58 -9.80 6.28
C GLU A 85 -14.05 -9.80 6.30
N LEU A 86 -13.42 -8.70 6.73
CA LEU A 86 -11.97 -8.55 6.87
C LEU A 86 -11.55 -8.67 8.35
N VAL A 87 -12.09 -9.67 9.04
CA VAL A 87 -11.83 -9.90 10.47
C VAL A 87 -10.34 -10.13 10.70
N ASP A 88 -9.76 -9.40 11.67
CA ASP A 88 -8.35 -9.46 12.06
C ASP A 88 -7.35 -9.13 10.94
N PHE A 89 -7.79 -8.40 9.92
CA PHE A 89 -6.94 -8.02 8.79
C PHE A 89 -5.72 -7.20 9.24
N ASP A 90 -5.95 -6.23 10.12
CA ASP A 90 -4.92 -5.43 10.80
C ASP A 90 -3.86 -6.31 11.48
N ARG A 91 -4.29 -7.24 12.33
CA ARG A 91 -3.40 -8.14 13.07
C ARG A 91 -2.62 -9.06 12.14
N ALA A 92 -3.27 -9.56 11.08
CA ALA A 92 -2.62 -10.40 10.08
C ALA A 92 -1.57 -9.62 9.28
N TRP A 93 -1.86 -8.36 8.92
CA TRP A 93 -0.92 -7.47 8.25
C TRP A 93 0.29 -7.16 9.12
N ILE A 94 0.05 -6.65 10.34
CA ILE A 94 1.09 -6.34 11.33
C ILE A 94 2.00 -7.55 11.54
N ARG A 95 1.39 -8.71 11.84
CA ARG A 95 2.15 -9.94 12.11
C ARG A 95 3.01 -10.35 10.91
N THR A 96 2.47 -10.29 9.70
CA THR A 96 3.20 -10.68 8.48
C THR A 96 4.36 -9.71 8.24
N SER A 97 4.13 -8.41 8.35
CA SER A 97 5.18 -7.39 8.18
C SER A 97 6.30 -7.50 9.21
N CYS A 98 5.99 -7.80 10.47
CA CYS A 98 6.99 -7.97 11.52
C CYS A 98 7.83 -9.26 11.38
N HIS A 99 7.32 -10.31 10.72
CA HIS A 99 7.96 -11.63 10.70
C HIS A 99 8.46 -12.06 9.32
N ASP A 100 8.03 -11.43 8.25
CA ASP A 100 8.46 -11.75 6.90
C ASP A 100 8.92 -10.50 6.14
N ALA A 101 10.24 -10.31 6.08
CA ALA A 101 10.86 -9.22 5.32
C ALA A 101 10.53 -9.25 3.82
N ARG A 102 10.07 -10.38 3.26
CA ARG A 102 9.59 -10.45 1.87
C ARG A 102 8.31 -9.64 1.68
N PHE A 103 7.44 -9.59 2.69
CA PHE A 103 6.21 -8.80 2.63
C PHE A 103 6.51 -7.30 2.53
N ASN A 104 7.47 -6.82 3.33
CA ASN A 104 7.91 -5.41 3.28
C ASN A 104 8.53 -5.07 1.91
N ARG A 105 9.30 -5.98 1.32
CA ARG A 105 9.84 -5.80 -0.05
C ARG A 105 8.76 -5.73 -1.13
N ILE A 106 7.63 -6.42 -0.96
CA ILE A 106 6.49 -6.28 -1.87
C ILE A 106 5.87 -4.89 -1.75
N GLN A 107 5.74 -4.35 -0.54
CA GLN A 107 5.26 -2.98 -0.33
C GLN A 107 6.18 -1.95 -0.99
N ASP A 108 7.50 -2.09 -0.85
CA ASP A 108 8.48 -1.23 -1.54
C ASP A 108 8.30 -1.28 -3.06
N ARG A 109 8.22 -2.50 -3.62
CA ARG A 109 8.07 -2.69 -5.06
C ARG A 109 6.80 -2.05 -5.61
N ILE A 110 5.68 -2.14 -4.90
CA ILE A 110 4.43 -1.55 -5.34
C ILE A 110 4.49 -0.03 -5.27
N ASN A 111 5.08 0.54 -4.22
CA ASN A 111 5.37 1.97 -4.17
C ASN A 111 6.22 2.41 -5.38
N ASP A 112 7.24 1.62 -5.73
CA ASP A 112 8.11 1.94 -6.85
C ASP A 112 7.40 1.87 -8.20
N ASP A 113 6.56 0.86 -8.40
CA ASP A 113 5.83 0.62 -9.63
C ASP A 113 4.70 1.65 -9.84
N MET A 114 4.02 2.04 -8.76
CA MET A 114 2.87 2.96 -8.82
C MET A 114 3.24 4.44 -8.74
N TYR A 115 4.25 4.81 -7.93
CA TYR A 115 4.55 6.21 -7.60
C TYR A 115 5.94 6.62 -8.09
N PHE A 116 6.99 5.95 -7.59
CA PHE A 116 8.37 6.41 -7.82
C PHE A 116 8.79 6.38 -9.29
N THR A 117 8.61 5.23 -9.95
CA THR A 117 9.04 5.07 -11.35
C THR A 117 8.25 5.97 -12.30
N PRO A 118 6.92 6.09 -12.21
CA PRO A 118 6.16 7.07 -12.98
C PRO A 118 6.61 8.51 -12.73
N ALA A 119 6.76 8.93 -11.47
CA ALA A 119 7.22 10.27 -11.09
C ALA A 119 8.55 10.64 -11.75
N LEU A 120 9.55 9.74 -11.68
CA LEU A 120 10.85 9.95 -12.30
C LEU A 120 10.77 10.04 -13.84
N LYS A 121 9.91 9.25 -14.47
CA LYS A 121 9.70 9.30 -15.92
C LYS A 121 9.12 10.66 -16.34
N PHE A 122 8.13 11.18 -15.60
CA PHE A 122 7.55 12.49 -15.87
C PHE A 122 8.55 13.63 -15.64
N ALA A 123 9.28 13.62 -14.51
CA ALA A 123 10.31 14.63 -14.22
C ALA A 123 11.37 14.70 -15.35
N ARG A 124 11.86 13.53 -15.80
CA ARG A 124 12.83 13.44 -16.90
C ARG A 124 12.27 13.96 -18.23
N LYS A 125 10.99 13.66 -18.54
CA LYS A 125 10.31 14.17 -19.73
C LYS A 125 10.22 15.70 -19.73
N MET A 126 10.11 16.31 -18.55
CA MET A 126 10.10 17.77 -18.37
C MET A 126 11.51 18.39 -18.28
N GLY A 127 12.57 17.60 -18.51
CA GLY A 127 13.96 18.08 -18.47
C GLY A 127 14.51 18.32 -17.07
N ILE A 128 13.78 17.92 -16.01
CA ILE A 128 14.22 18.06 -14.64
C ILE A 128 15.31 17.02 -14.33
N ARG A 129 16.46 17.49 -13.84
CA ARG A 129 17.64 16.67 -13.58
C ARG A 129 18.14 16.72 -12.14
N SER A 130 17.66 17.68 -11.34
CA SER A 130 18.06 17.80 -9.94
C SER A 130 17.33 16.75 -9.08
N ASN A 131 18.01 16.20 -8.08
CA ASN A 131 17.41 15.25 -7.15
C ASN A 131 16.21 15.86 -6.39
N LEU A 132 16.31 17.14 -6.01
CA LEU A 132 15.19 17.86 -5.39
C LEU A 132 14.02 18.04 -6.36
N GLY A 133 14.28 18.38 -7.62
CA GLY A 133 13.22 18.53 -8.62
C GLY A 133 12.53 17.20 -8.94
N MET A 134 13.28 16.09 -8.98
CA MET A 134 12.70 14.75 -9.12
C MET A 134 11.85 14.36 -7.91
N ALA A 135 12.25 14.76 -6.70
CA ALA A 135 11.51 14.48 -5.47
C ALA A 135 10.15 15.21 -5.41
N ILE A 136 9.96 16.35 -6.10
CA ILE A 136 8.68 17.06 -6.15
C ILE A 136 7.63 16.33 -7.00
N PHE A 137 8.07 15.54 -7.98
CA PHE A 137 7.17 14.74 -8.81
C PHE A 137 6.72 13.44 -8.13
N TYR A 138 7.46 13.01 -7.11
CA TYR A 138 7.18 11.82 -6.31
C TYR A 138 6.30 12.22 -5.12
#